data_AF-A0A662IEN4-F1
#
_entry.id   AF-A0A662IEN4-F1
#
_cell.length_a   1.000
_cell.length_b   1.000
_cell.length_c   1.000
_cell.angle_alpha   90.00
_cell.angle_beta   90.00
_cell.angle_gamma   90.00
#
_symmetry.space_group_name_H-M   'P 1'
#
loop_
_entity.id
_entity.type
_entity.pdbx_description
1 polymer ?
#
loop_
_entity_poly.entity_id
_entity_poly.type
_entity_poly.pdbx_seq_one_letter_code
_entity_poly.pdbx_strand_id
1 'polypeptide(L)'
;MLKPLKCSPKVCVMREVRVGVVEGNLVLEEGSVVVPEGECIEVKGSVLCRGFCVFKGPLKAHSLRARGGDVEVEGSLTVDRSVEVRDGSLYVEGSLRAIRVRVDGSCEVEEVLEAESASVGGMLRAREVKAERVSVGSVLRAERVRGGKLAVGGSVEVDEIEIE
;
A
#
# COMPACT_ATOMS: atom_id res chain seq x y z
N MET A 1 23.79 8.19 15.19
CA MET A 1 22.68 8.30 16.16
C MET A 1 21.42 7.77 15.48
N LEU A 2 21.11 6.49 15.65
CA LEU A 2 19.91 5.86 15.08
C LEU A 2 18.78 5.94 16.10
N LYS A 3 17.66 6.58 15.73
CA LYS A 3 16.46 6.64 16.57
C LYS A 3 15.83 5.24 16.61
N PRO A 4 15.38 4.74 17.78
CA PRO A 4 14.69 3.46 17.86
C PRO A 4 13.26 3.61 17.32
N LEU A 5 12.89 2.77 16.35
CA LEU A 5 11.49 2.53 15.99
C LEU A 5 10.81 1.83 17.19
N LYS A 6 9.81 2.50 17.75
CA LYS A 6 9.02 1.98 18.86
C LYS A 6 8.03 0.92 18.33
N CYS A 7 8.44 -0.34 18.31
CA CYS A 7 7.48 -1.45 18.28
C CYS A 7 6.80 -1.54 19.64
N SER A 8 5.50 -1.30 19.67
CA SER A 8 4.66 -1.45 20.87
C SER A 8 4.25 -2.93 21.00
N PRO A 9 4.27 -3.53 22.20
CA PRO A 9 3.95 -4.94 22.36
C PRO A 9 2.42 -5.10 22.45
N LYS A 10 1.76 -5.43 21.34
CA LYS A 10 0.44 -6.06 21.37
C LYS A 10 0.63 -7.50 20.92
N VAL A 11 0.53 -8.41 21.88
CA VAL A 11 0.42 -9.85 21.63
C VAL A 11 -0.86 -10.07 20.82
N CYS A 12 -0.76 -10.02 19.50
CA CYS A 12 -1.78 -10.52 18.59
C CYS A 12 -1.47 -11.99 18.36
N VAL A 13 -2.47 -12.86 18.57
CA VAL A 13 -2.42 -14.23 18.07
C VAL A 13 -2.46 -14.15 16.55
N MET A 14 -1.29 -13.96 15.94
CA MET A 14 -1.14 -13.85 14.50
C MET A 14 -1.36 -15.24 13.90
N ARG A 15 -2.40 -15.38 13.08
CA ARG A 15 -2.59 -16.59 12.30
C ARG A 15 -1.69 -16.49 11.08
N GLU A 16 -0.61 -17.25 11.10
CA GLU A 16 0.25 -17.41 9.93
C GLU A 16 -0.44 -18.31 8.91
N VAL A 17 -0.54 -17.83 7.68
CA VAL A 17 -1.06 -18.57 6.53
C VAL A 17 0.02 -18.57 5.47
N ARG A 18 0.46 -19.75 5.04
CA ARG A 18 1.39 -19.87 3.92
C ARG A 18 0.62 -19.90 2.62
N VAL A 19 1.02 -19.06 1.66
CA VAL A 19 0.34 -18.92 0.38
C VAL A 19 1.37 -18.82 -0.75
N GLY A 20 1.29 -19.72 -1.72
CA GLY A 20 1.96 -19.60 -3.01
C GLY A 20 1.06 -18.94 -4.04
N VAL A 21 0.25 -19.75 -4.73
CA VAL A 21 -0.68 -19.31 -5.78
C VAL A 21 -2.12 -19.61 -5.38
N VAL A 22 -3.02 -18.64 -5.58
CA VAL A 22 -4.46 -18.77 -5.34
C VAL A 22 -5.24 -18.49 -6.63
N GLU A 23 -5.91 -19.51 -7.17
CA GLU A 23 -6.74 -19.46 -8.40
C GLU A 23 -8.10 -18.76 -8.19
N GLY A 24 -8.17 -17.78 -7.29
CA GLY A 24 -9.42 -17.15 -6.89
C GLY A 24 -9.21 -16.01 -5.91
N ASN A 25 -10.23 -15.72 -5.11
CA ASN A 25 -10.14 -14.69 -4.08
C ASN A 25 -9.49 -15.23 -2.80
N LEU A 26 -8.65 -14.42 -2.17
CA LEU A 26 -8.07 -14.68 -0.86
C LEU A 26 -8.77 -13.79 0.17
N VAL A 27 -9.39 -14.40 1.19
CA VAL A 27 -10.06 -13.67 2.27
C VAL A 27 -9.25 -13.84 3.55
N LEU A 28 -8.87 -12.72 4.15
CA LEU A 28 -8.08 -12.65 5.36
C LEU A 28 -8.91 -11.99 6.46
N GLU A 29 -8.87 -12.60 7.64
CA GLU A 29 -9.49 -12.07 8.85
C GLU A 29 -8.49 -11.20 9.62
N GLU A 30 -8.97 -10.53 10.65
CA GLU A 30 -8.16 -9.60 11.45
C GLU A 30 -6.95 -10.31 12.06
N GLY A 31 -5.78 -9.73 11.85
CA GLY A 31 -4.52 -10.26 12.34
C GLY A 31 -3.94 -11.44 11.59
N SER A 32 -4.32 -11.57 10.32
CA SER A 32 -3.69 -12.53 9.41
C SER A 32 -2.28 -12.08 9.02
N VAL A 33 -1.34 -13.02 9.11
CA VAL A 33 0.02 -12.87 8.58
C VAL A 33 0.18 -13.86 7.43
N VAL A 34 0.37 -13.34 6.22
CA VAL A 34 0.52 -14.15 5.02
C VAL A 34 2.00 -14.28 4.70
N VAL A 35 2.49 -15.51 4.67
CA VAL A 35 3.88 -15.84 4.36
C VAL A 35 3.93 -16.48 2.98
N PRO A 36 4.80 -16.02 2.07
CA PRO A 36 4.96 -16.67 0.77
C PRO A 36 5.46 -18.11 0.94
N GLU A 37 4.92 -19.06 0.18
CA GLU A 37 5.51 -20.41 0.06
C GLU A 37 6.77 -20.42 -0.81
N GLY A 38 6.91 -19.41 -1.67
CA GLY A 38 8.07 -19.21 -2.55
C GLY A 38 8.59 -17.77 -2.47
N GLU A 39 8.84 -17.16 -3.62
CA GLU A 39 9.35 -15.79 -3.70
C GLU A 39 8.25 -14.72 -3.64
N CYS A 40 7.00 -15.07 -4.00
CA CYS A 40 5.90 -14.13 -4.14
C CYS A 40 4.56 -14.81 -3.81
N ILE A 41 3.64 -14.03 -3.24
CA ILE A 41 2.24 -14.40 -3.04
C ILE A 41 1.46 -13.99 -4.30
N GLU A 42 0.93 -14.95 -5.05
CA GLU A 42 0.15 -14.67 -6.26
C GLU A 42 -1.33 -15.02 -6.09
N VAL A 43 -2.20 -14.03 -6.18
CA VAL A 43 -3.64 -14.20 -6.10
C VAL A 43 -4.26 -13.79 -7.43
N LYS A 44 -4.78 -14.75 -8.21
CA LYS A 44 -5.39 -14.46 -9.51
C LYS A 44 -6.71 -13.68 -9.38
N GLY A 45 -7.33 -13.72 -8.21
CA GLY A 45 -8.52 -12.94 -7.88
C GLY A 45 -8.22 -11.77 -6.94
N SER A 46 -9.20 -11.47 -6.09
CA SER A 46 -9.15 -10.34 -5.17
C SER A 46 -8.65 -10.76 -3.79
N VAL A 47 -7.80 -9.94 -3.19
CA VAL A 47 -7.40 -10.04 -1.79
C VAL A 47 -8.33 -9.18 -0.95
N LEU A 48 -9.01 -9.78 0.02
CA LEU A 48 -9.97 -9.12 0.92
C LEU A 48 -9.44 -9.18 2.35
N CYS A 49 -8.99 -8.05 2.89
CA CYS A 49 -8.50 -7.93 4.26
C CYS A 49 -9.58 -7.34 5.16
N ARG A 50 -9.94 -8.05 6.22
CA ARG A 50 -10.82 -7.55 7.29
C ARG A 50 -9.95 -7.21 8.50
N GLY A 51 -9.82 -5.94 8.84
CA GLY A 51 -8.88 -5.51 9.88
C GLY A 51 -7.43 -5.50 9.39
N PHE A 52 -6.49 -5.54 10.33
CA PHE A 52 -5.06 -5.45 10.01
C PHE A 52 -4.54 -6.73 9.36
N CYS A 53 -3.69 -6.61 8.34
CA CYS A 53 -3.10 -7.73 7.61
C CYS A 53 -1.65 -7.43 7.24
N VAL A 54 -0.78 -8.44 7.38
CA VAL A 54 0.65 -8.34 7.06
C VAL A 54 1.01 -9.39 6.01
N PHE A 55 1.67 -8.98 4.94
CA PHE A 55 2.21 -9.85 3.90
C PHE A 55 3.73 -9.85 4.01
N LYS A 56 4.32 -10.99 4.39
CA LYS A 56 5.76 -11.19 4.59
C LYS A 56 6.50 -11.44 3.27
N GLY A 57 6.21 -10.63 2.25
CA GLY A 57 6.81 -10.76 0.93
C GLY A 57 6.05 -10.00 -0.16
N PRO A 58 6.57 -10.01 -1.40
CA PRO A 58 5.91 -9.41 -2.55
C PRO A 58 4.53 -10.03 -2.81
N LEU A 59 3.55 -9.17 -3.12
CA LEU A 59 2.17 -9.56 -3.38
C LEU A 59 1.76 -9.16 -4.80
N LYS A 60 1.27 -10.13 -5.57
CA LYS A 60 0.57 -9.90 -6.83
C LYS A 60 -0.90 -10.26 -6.68
N ALA A 61 -1.79 -9.35 -7.04
CA ALA A 61 -3.22 -9.60 -7.00
C ALA A 61 -3.96 -8.94 -8.16
N HIS A 62 -5.16 -9.41 -8.46
CA HIS A 62 -6.01 -8.71 -9.42
C HIS A 62 -6.64 -7.45 -8.81
N SER A 63 -7.05 -7.52 -7.54
CA SER A 63 -7.46 -6.35 -6.75
C SER A 63 -7.15 -6.57 -5.27
N LEU A 64 -6.93 -5.49 -4.52
CA LEU A 64 -6.76 -5.52 -3.07
C LEU A 64 -7.81 -4.62 -2.43
N ARG A 65 -8.60 -5.17 -1.51
CA ARG A 65 -9.57 -4.42 -0.72
C ARG A 65 -9.34 -4.70 0.75
N ALA A 66 -9.14 -3.65 1.54
CA ALA A 66 -9.03 -3.74 2.98
C ALA A 66 -10.06 -2.83 3.65
N ARG A 67 -10.57 -3.25 4.80
CA ARG A 67 -11.51 -2.47 5.59
C ARG A 67 -11.21 -2.60 7.08
N GLY A 68 -11.17 -1.46 7.77
CA GLY A 68 -11.11 -1.39 9.23
C GLY A 68 -9.75 -1.78 9.82
N GLY A 69 -8.68 -1.62 9.06
CA GLY A 69 -7.32 -1.86 9.53
C GLY A 69 -6.27 -1.61 8.48
N ASP A 70 -5.02 -1.65 8.93
CA ASP A 70 -3.85 -1.34 8.11
C ASP A 70 -3.37 -2.56 7.31
N VAL A 71 -2.82 -2.31 6.13
CA VAL A 71 -2.21 -3.32 5.28
C VAL A 71 -0.73 -3.05 5.17
N GLU A 72 0.08 -4.06 5.50
CA GLU A 72 1.53 -4.01 5.43
C GLU A 72 2.04 -5.06 4.45
N VAL A 73 2.87 -4.64 3.49
CA VAL A 73 3.52 -5.51 2.51
C VAL A 73 5.03 -5.34 2.61
N GLU A 74 5.71 -6.36 3.14
CA GLU A 74 7.18 -6.45 3.23
C GLU A 74 7.75 -6.89 1.87
N GLY A 75 7.58 -6.01 0.88
CA GLY A 75 7.97 -6.25 -0.50
C GLY A 75 7.23 -5.32 -1.46
N SER A 76 7.28 -5.65 -2.75
CA SER A 76 6.53 -4.91 -3.77
C SER A 76 5.08 -5.36 -3.85
N LEU A 77 4.17 -4.43 -4.04
CA LEU A 77 2.74 -4.68 -4.24
C LEU A 77 2.36 -4.38 -5.70
N THR A 78 2.02 -5.41 -6.47
CA THR A 78 1.56 -5.26 -7.85
C THR A 78 0.10 -5.70 -7.94
N VAL A 79 -0.77 -4.78 -8.35
CA VAL A 79 -2.21 -5.03 -8.46
C VAL A 79 -2.74 -4.60 -9.82
N ASP A 80 -3.38 -5.53 -10.55
CA ASP A 80 -3.79 -5.26 -11.93
C ASP A 80 -4.80 -4.12 -12.05
N ARG A 81 -5.76 -4.02 -11.12
CA ARG A 81 -6.84 -3.01 -11.19
C ARG A 81 -6.79 -1.96 -10.10
N SER A 82 -7.03 -2.36 -8.86
CA SER A 82 -7.22 -1.37 -7.80
C SER A 82 -6.81 -1.86 -6.43
N VAL A 83 -6.19 -0.94 -5.70
CA VAL A 83 -5.95 -1.03 -4.26
C VAL A 83 -6.91 -0.09 -3.57
N GLU A 84 -7.70 -0.60 -2.63
CA GLU A 84 -8.67 0.16 -1.85
C GLU A 84 -8.55 -0.20 -0.37
N VAL A 85 -8.07 0.74 0.44
CA VAL A 85 -7.94 0.58 1.89
C VAL A 85 -8.87 1.59 2.56
N ARG A 86 -9.97 1.09 3.14
CA ARG A 86 -10.97 1.89 3.84
C ARG A 86 -10.76 1.84 5.34
N ASP A 87 -10.92 2.98 6.00
CA ASP A 87 -10.72 3.11 7.45
C ASP A 87 -9.36 2.54 7.93
N GLY A 88 -8.29 2.78 7.15
CA GLY A 88 -6.96 2.23 7.40
C GLY A 88 -5.88 2.81 6.50
N SER A 89 -4.66 2.37 6.73
CA SER A 89 -3.44 2.81 6.05
C SER A 89 -2.78 1.69 5.26
N LEU A 90 -1.95 2.06 4.29
CA LEU A 90 -1.18 1.13 3.46
C LEU A 90 0.32 1.42 3.62
N TYR A 91 1.08 0.39 3.97
CA TYR A 91 2.53 0.40 3.95
C TYR A 91 3.06 -0.63 2.95
N VAL A 92 3.99 -0.21 2.09
CA VAL A 92 4.67 -1.06 1.11
C VAL A 92 6.16 -0.78 1.19
N GLU A 93 6.95 -1.76 1.60
CA GLU A 93 8.41 -1.64 1.72
C GLU A 93 9.08 -1.49 0.34
N GLY A 94 8.52 -2.08 -0.71
CA GLY A 94 9.02 -1.95 -2.08
C GLY A 94 8.28 -0.91 -2.90
N SER A 95 8.08 -1.23 -4.18
CA SER A 95 7.29 -0.41 -5.10
C SER A 95 5.81 -0.84 -5.12
N LEU A 96 4.91 0.13 -5.31
CA LEU A 96 3.47 -0.07 -5.47
C LEU A 96 3.07 0.22 -6.92
N ARG A 97 2.51 -0.77 -7.62
CA ARG A 97 1.99 -0.62 -8.99
C ARG A 97 0.51 -1.00 -9.03
N ALA A 98 -0.36 -0.07 -9.42
CA ALA A 98 -1.78 -0.36 -9.65
C ALA A 98 -2.45 0.67 -10.56
N ILE A 99 -3.52 0.34 -11.28
CA ILE A 99 -4.24 1.37 -12.07
C ILE A 99 -4.86 2.44 -11.14
N ARG A 100 -5.48 2.03 -10.04
CA ARG A 100 -6.07 2.95 -9.04
C ARG A 100 -5.65 2.61 -7.62
N VAL A 101 -5.23 3.62 -6.87
CA VAL A 101 -4.92 3.53 -5.44
C VAL A 101 -5.85 4.46 -4.68
N ARG A 102 -6.62 3.91 -3.74
CA ARG A 102 -7.45 4.66 -2.79
C ARG A 102 -7.15 4.22 -1.37
N VAL A 103 -6.73 5.15 -0.53
CA VAL A 103 -6.41 4.90 0.87
C VAL A 103 -7.02 6.01 1.71
N ASP A 104 -7.87 5.68 2.67
CA ASP A 104 -8.52 6.69 3.52
C ASP A 104 -7.51 7.31 4.52
N GLY A 105 -6.62 6.49 5.08
CA GLY A 105 -5.56 6.90 6.00
C GLY A 105 -4.28 7.37 5.29
N SER A 106 -3.13 6.86 5.74
CA SER A 106 -1.83 7.14 5.11
C SER A 106 -1.42 6.06 4.12
N CYS A 107 -0.71 6.45 3.06
CA CYS A 107 -0.07 5.55 2.11
C CYS A 107 1.43 5.83 2.13
N GLU A 108 2.22 4.83 2.52
CA GLU A 108 3.67 4.90 2.59
C GLU A 108 4.26 3.81 1.68
N VAL A 109 5.10 4.22 0.74
CA VAL A 109 5.75 3.36 -0.25
C VAL A 109 7.23 3.74 -0.27
N GLU A 110 8.14 2.90 0.20
CA GLU A 110 9.55 3.35 0.36
C GLU A 110 10.24 3.62 -0.99
N GLU A 111 9.77 3.02 -2.08
CA GLU A 111 10.30 3.22 -3.43
C GLU A 111 9.33 4.02 -4.32
N VAL A 112 8.77 3.39 -5.36
CA VAL A 112 7.98 4.05 -6.39
C VAL A 112 6.51 3.71 -6.24
N LEU A 113 5.65 4.72 -6.19
CA LEU A 113 4.20 4.56 -6.39
C LEU A 113 3.88 4.86 -7.85
N GLU A 114 3.44 3.85 -8.61
CA GLU A 114 3.00 3.99 -9.99
C GLU A 114 1.52 3.67 -10.15
N ALA A 115 0.73 4.65 -10.59
CA ALA A 115 -0.70 4.49 -10.83
C ALA A 115 -1.26 5.46 -11.88
N GLU A 116 -2.43 5.18 -12.45
CA GLU A 116 -3.15 6.22 -13.22
C GLU A 116 -3.76 7.25 -12.26
N SER A 117 -4.30 6.77 -11.14
CA SER A 117 -4.89 7.62 -10.11
C SER A 117 -4.53 7.16 -8.71
N ALA A 118 -4.02 8.07 -7.90
CA ALA A 118 -3.77 7.90 -6.47
C ALA A 118 -4.58 8.91 -5.66
N SER A 119 -5.41 8.42 -4.73
CA SER A 119 -6.20 9.24 -3.81
C SER A 119 -5.92 8.79 -2.38
N VAL A 120 -5.34 9.66 -1.57
CA VAL A 120 -4.96 9.37 -0.19
C VAL A 120 -5.60 10.40 0.74
N GLY A 121 -6.43 9.99 1.70
CA GLY A 121 -7.13 10.92 2.59
C GLY A 121 -6.19 11.61 3.59
N GLY A 122 -5.21 10.88 4.12
CA GLY A 122 -4.22 11.39 5.05
C GLY A 122 -2.93 11.84 4.36
N MET A 123 -1.85 11.10 4.64
CA MET A 123 -0.50 11.40 4.19
C MET A 123 -0.07 10.42 3.11
N LEU A 124 0.50 10.93 2.02
CA LEU A 124 1.20 10.13 1.02
C LEU A 124 2.71 10.36 1.16
N ARG A 125 3.47 9.28 1.40
CA ARG A 125 4.93 9.28 1.42
C ARG A 125 5.44 8.29 0.39
N ALA A 126 6.26 8.74 -0.54
CA ALA A 126 7.00 7.84 -1.42
C ALA A 126 8.34 8.42 -1.84
N ARG A 127 9.30 7.62 -2.30
CA ARG A 127 10.50 8.18 -2.91
C ARG A 127 10.16 8.86 -4.24
N GLU A 128 9.44 8.14 -5.10
CA GLU A 128 8.95 8.67 -6.38
C GLU A 128 7.47 8.36 -6.56
N VAL A 129 6.68 9.35 -6.99
CA VAL A 129 5.27 9.17 -7.35
C VAL A 129 5.12 9.38 -8.84
N LYS A 130 4.65 8.37 -9.57
CA LYS A 130 4.32 8.39 -11.00
C LYS A 130 2.82 8.19 -11.18
N ALA A 131 2.06 9.27 -11.33
CA ALA A 131 0.63 9.14 -11.60
C ALA A 131 0.00 10.29 -12.35
N GLU A 132 -0.96 9.99 -13.23
CA GLU A 132 -1.68 11.04 -13.97
C GLU A 132 -2.47 11.95 -13.03
N ARG A 133 -3.07 11.39 -11.98
CA ARG A 133 -3.86 12.14 -10.99
C ARG A 133 -3.49 11.73 -9.59
N VAL A 134 -3.00 12.68 -8.80
CA VAL A 134 -2.68 12.53 -7.39
C VAL A 134 -3.55 13.48 -6.58
N SER A 135 -4.30 12.95 -5.61
CA SER A 135 -5.09 13.71 -4.65
C SER A 135 -4.72 13.29 -3.24
N VAL A 136 -4.22 14.22 -2.43
CA VAL A 136 -3.81 13.94 -1.04
C VAL A 136 -4.54 14.89 -0.10
N GLY A 137 -5.25 14.38 0.91
CA GLY A 137 -6.05 15.23 1.78
C GLY A 137 -5.22 16.07 2.74
N SER A 138 -4.08 15.55 3.23
CA SER A 138 -3.24 16.25 4.21
C SER A 138 -1.84 16.56 3.66
N VAL A 139 -0.91 15.61 3.70
CA VAL A 139 0.51 15.88 3.42
C VAL A 139 1.02 14.97 2.32
N LEU A 140 1.66 15.54 1.31
CA LEU A 140 2.45 14.80 0.33
C LEU A 140 3.93 14.99 0.62
N ARG A 141 4.66 13.88 0.81
CA ARG A 141 6.12 13.85 0.90
C ARG A 141 6.69 12.96 -0.19
N ALA A 142 7.52 13.51 -1.08
CA ALA A 142 8.27 12.69 -2.01
C ALA A 142 9.61 13.31 -2.43
N GLU A 143 10.59 12.51 -2.86
CA GLU A 143 11.76 13.10 -3.53
C GLU A 143 11.33 13.61 -4.91
N ARG A 144 10.53 12.82 -5.63
CA ARG A 144 10.11 13.16 -6.99
C ARG A 144 8.63 12.86 -7.24
N VAL A 145 7.95 13.76 -7.94
CA VAL A 145 6.59 13.56 -8.43
C VAL A 145 6.55 13.79 -9.93
N ARG A 146 6.03 12.82 -10.68
CA ARG A 146 5.80 12.85 -12.13
C ARG A 146 4.33 12.56 -12.42
N GLY A 147 3.66 13.41 -13.19
CA GLY A 147 2.22 13.25 -13.42
C GLY A 147 1.55 14.31 -14.26
N GLY A 148 0.21 14.37 -14.21
CA GLY A 148 -0.57 15.40 -14.93
C GLY A 148 -1.35 16.34 -14.00
N LYS A 149 -1.93 15.83 -12.91
CA LYS A 149 -2.70 16.63 -11.96
C LYS A 149 -2.35 16.26 -10.53
N LEU A 150 -1.98 17.27 -9.75
CA LEU A 150 -1.68 17.14 -8.33
C LEU A 150 -2.59 18.09 -7.53
N ALA A 151 -3.34 17.53 -6.57
CA ALA A 151 -4.16 18.27 -5.63
C ALA A 151 -3.82 17.84 -4.20
N VAL A 152 -3.41 18.79 -3.35
CA VAL A 152 -3.07 18.50 -1.95
C VAL A 152 -3.80 19.49 -1.04
N GLY A 153 -4.51 18.97 -0.04
CA GLY A 153 -5.32 19.79 0.87
C GLY A 153 -4.52 20.49 1.97
N GLY A 154 -3.33 20.01 2.30
CA GLY A 154 -2.44 20.59 3.29
C GLY A 154 -1.07 20.95 2.71
N SER A 155 -0.04 20.22 3.10
CA SER A 155 1.36 20.55 2.80
C SER A 155 1.95 19.65 1.73
N VAL A 156 2.81 20.23 0.89
CA VAL A 156 3.59 19.51 -0.12
C VAL A 156 5.06 19.71 0.19
N GLU A 157 5.77 18.61 0.45
CA GLU A 157 7.22 18.56 0.63
C GLU A 157 7.77 17.66 -0.49
N VAL A 158 8.18 18.26 -1.60
CA VAL A 158 8.71 17.54 -2.76
C VAL A 158 9.97 18.20 -3.28
N ASP A 159 11.02 17.41 -3.54
CA ASP A 159 12.30 17.95 -4.04
C ASP A 159 12.21 18.27 -5.55
N GLU A 160 11.57 17.42 -6.35
CA GLU A 160 11.41 17.58 -7.79
C GLU A 160 9.99 17.26 -8.28
N ILE A 161 9.39 18.16 -9.06
CA ILE A 161 8.04 18.00 -9.62
C ILE A 161 8.08 18.19 -11.14
N GLU A 162 7.61 17.19 -11.89
CA GLU A 162 7.40 17.23 -13.34
C GLU A 162 5.91 16.96 -13.64
N ILE A 163 5.19 17.98 -14.11
CA ILE A 163 3.76 17.88 -14.45
C ILE A 163 3.56 18.25 -15.92
N GLU A 164 2.87 17.37 -16.66
CA GLU A 164 2.50 17.54 -18.08
C GLU A 164 1.05 18.01 -18.29
#